data_AF-A0A8S2V619-F1
#
_entry.id   AF-A0A8S2V619-F1
#
_cell.length_a   1.000
_cell.length_b   1.000
_cell.length_c   1.000
_cell.angle_alpha   90.00
_cell.angle_beta   90.00
_cell.angle_gamma   90.00
#
_symmetry.space_group_name_H-M   'P 1'
#
loop_
_entity.id
_entity.type
_entity.pdbx_description
1 polymer ?
#
loop_
_entity_poly.entity_id
_entity_poly.type
_entity_poly.pdbx_seq_one_letter_code
_entity_poly.pdbx_strand_id
1 'polypeptide(L)' 'QSKAGQSKTAKSFAEEGGRYAVEAIQDIRTVATLNQEFFFIQRYEEAFNQDFK' A
#
# COMPACT_ATOMS: atom_id res chain seq x y z
N GLN A 1 -18.94 6.56 -21.91
CA GLN A 1 -18.55 5.34 -21.16
C GLN A 1 -17.13 5.53 -20.66
N SER A 2 -16.91 5.83 -19.37
CA SER A 2 -15.57 6.13 -18.82
C SER A 2 -15.16 5.24 -17.64
N LYS A 3 -15.83 4.09 -17.44
CA LYS A 3 -15.58 3.19 -16.28
C LYS A 3 -14.32 2.32 -16.41
N ALA A 4 -13.75 2.18 -17.61
CA ALA A 4 -12.61 1.29 -17.85
C ALA A 4 -11.25 1.87 -17.40
N GLY A 5 -11.11 3.19 -17.36
CA GLY A 5 -9.88 3.87 -16.91
C GLY A 5 -9.71 3.86 -15.40
N GLN A 6 -10.76 4.24 -14.65
CA GLN A 6 -10.77 4.25 -13.17
C GLN A 6 -10.52 2.87 -12.56
N SER A 7 -11.04 1.80 -13.17
CA SER A 7 -10.93 0.44 -12.63
C SER A 7 -9.50 -0.11 -12.67
N LYS A 8 -8.70 0.24 -13.69
CA LYS A 8 -7.30 -0.20 -13.79
C LYS A 8 -6.41 0.52 -12.78
N THR A 9 -6.64 1.81 -12.59
CA THR A 9 -5.88 2.66 -11.67
C THR A 9 -6.15 2.26 -10.22
N ALA A 10 -7.41 2.10 -9.82
CA ALA A 10 -7.77 1.64 -8.47
C ALA A 10 -7.22 0.24 -8.14
N LYS A 11 -7.20 -0.67 -9.13
CA LYS A 11 -6.61 -2.01 -8.96
C LYS A 11 -5.10 -1.95 -8.76
N SER A 12 -4.40 -1.09 -9.51
CA SER A 12 -2.95 -0.91 -9.39
C SER A 12 -2.55 -0.39 -8.01
N PHE A 13 -3.30 0.57 -7.46
CA PHE A 13 -3.04 1.11 -6.13
C PHE A 13 -3.31 0.10 -5.01
N ALA A 14 -4.40 -0.67 -5.14
CA ALA A 14 -4.69 -1.75 -4.20
C ALA A 14 -3.61 -2.86 -4.23
N GLU A 15 -3.06 -3.17 -5.41
CA GLU A 15 -1.95 -4.10 -5.57
C GLU A 15 -0.66 -3.57 -4.91
N GLU A 16 -0.36 -2.28 -5.06
CA GLU A 16 0.81 -1.64 -4.46
C GLU A 16 0.72 -1.52 -2.93
N GLY A 17 -0.41 -1.05 -2.40
CA GLY A 17 -0.65 -1.04 -0.95
C GLY A 17 -0.65 -2.46 -0.38
N GLY A 18 -1.26 -3.42 -1.09
CA GLY A 18 -1.24 -4.83 -0.72
C GLY A 18 0.16 -5.41 -0.59
N ARG A 19 1.10 -5.03 -1.47
CA ARG A 19 2.51 -5.45 -1.36
C ARG A 19 3.16 -4.98 -0.06
N TYR A 20 3.00 -3.70 0.31
CA TYR A 20 3.56 -3.17 1.56
C TYR A 20 2.98 -3.88 2.79
N ALA A 21 1.67 -4.18 2.78
CA ALA A 21 1.04 -4.92 3.87
C ALA A 21 1.57 -6.37 3.97
N VAL A 22 1.72 -7.07 2.85
CA VAL A 22 2.26 -8.44 2.83
C VAL A 22 3.69 -8.48 3.32
N GLU A 23 4.55 -7.57 2.85
CA GLU A 23 5.96 -7.46 3.27
C GLU A 23 6.05 -7.22 4.79
N ALA A 24 5.29 -6.27 5.32
CA ALA A 24 5.28 -5.98 6.76
C ALA A 24 4.84 -7.19 7.61
N ILE A 25 3.88 -7.98 7.13
CA ILE A 25 3.37 -9.16 7.85
C ILE A 25 4.36 -10.34 7.76
N GLN A 26 4.94 -10.58 6.58
CA GLN A 26 5.93 -11.65 6.39
C GLN A 26 7.16 -11.42 7.28
N ASP A 27 7.60 -10.16 7.39
CA ASP A 27 8.78 -9.77 8.15
C ASP A 27 8.45 -9.09 9.49
N ILE A 28 7.29 -9.39 10.09
CA ILE A 28 6.76 -8.67 11.26
C ILE A 28 7.73 -8.56 12.45
N ARG A 29 8.55 -9.60 12.68
CA ARG A 29 9.59 -9.57 13.72
C ARG A 29 10.72 -8.62 13.39
N THR A 30 11.12 -8.54 12.12
CA THR A 30 12.12 -7.60 11.62
C THR A 30 11.60 -6.17 11.73
N VAL A 31 10.36 -5.94 11.29
CA VAL A 31 9.70 -4.64 11.39
C VAL A 31 9.68 -4.14 12.84
N ALA A 32 9.25 -4.99 13.77
CA ALA A 32 9.22 -4.66 15.20
C ALA A 32 10.62 -4.44 15.79
N THR A 33 11.61 -5.27 15.41
CA THR A 33 13.00 -5.13 15.88
C THR A 33 13.62 -3.81 15.42
N LEU A 34 13.23 -3.33 14.24
CA LEU A 34 13.72 -2.08 13.64
C LEU A 34 12.85 -0.86 13.96
N ASN A 35 11.73 -1.02 14.67
CA ASN A 35 10.72 0.03 14.92
C ASN A 35 10.21 0.68 13.62
N GLN A 36 9.96 -0.13 12.58
CA GLN A 36 9.56 0.33 11.24
C GLN A 36 8.05 0.24 10.97
N GLU A 37 7.21 0.04 11.98
CA GLU A 37 5.76 -0.09 11.82
C GLU A 37 5.18 1.15 11.11
N PHE A 38 5.60 2.35 11.54
CA PHE A 38 5.12 3.60 10.95
C PHE A 38 5.55 3.78 9.49
N PHE A 39 6.74 3.30 9.13
CA PHE A 39 7.22 3.36 7.75
C PHE A 39 6.29 2.55 6.82
N PHE A 40 5.93 1.32 7.20
CA PHE A 40 5.04 0.49 6.38
C PHE A 40 3.61 1.02 6.36
N ILE A 41 3.11 1.60 7.46
CA ILE A 41 1.80 2.28 7.51
C ILE A 41 1.79 3.45 6.53
N GLN A 42 2.81 4.31 6.55
CA GLN A 42 2.89 5.45 5.63
C GLN A 42 2.92 5.01 4.17
N ARG A 43 3.73 4.00 3.82
CA ARG A 43 3.80 3.49 2.44
C ARG A 43 2.49 2.87 1.97
N TYR A 44 1.80 2.16 2.85
CA TYR A 44 0.47 1.66 2.58
C TYR A 44 -0.49 2.82 2.29
N GLU A 45 -0.58 3.81 3.18
CA GLU A 45 -1.46 4.97 3.02
C GLU A 45 -1.14 5.81 1.78
N GLU A 46 0.14 6.04 1.48
CA GLU A 46 0.58 6.75 0.27
C GLU A 46 0.10 6.06 -1.01
N ALA A 47 0.12 4.72 -1.04
CA ALA A 47 -0.37 3.96 -2.19
C ALA A 47 -1.87 4.18 -2.46
N PHE A 48 -2.68 4.42 -1.41
CA PHE A 48 -4.12 4.70 -1.55
C PHE A 48 -4.44 6.20 -1.70
N ASN A 49 -3.63 7.08 -1.12
CA ASN A 49 -3.88 8.53 -1.13
C ASN A 49 -3.45 9.24 -2.43
N GLN A 50 -2.80 8.54 -3.37
CA GLN A 50 -2.61 9.06 -4.73
C GLN A 50 -3.93 9.25 -5.51
N ASP A 51 -5.06 8.76 -4.99
CA ASP A 51 -6.40 8.88 -5.60
C ASP A 51 -7.03 10.29 -5.43
N PHE A 52 -6.44 11.20 -4.63
CA PHE A 52 -7.05 12.48 -4.22
C PHE A 52 -6.30 13.78 -4.58
N LYS A 53 -5.29 13.75 -5.46
CA LYS A 53 -4.66 14.96 -6.02
C LYS A 53 -4.91 15.08 -7.51
#